data_AF-W4QDK2-F1
#
_entry.id   AF-W4QDK2-F1
#
_cell.length_a   1.000
_cell.length_b   1.000
_cell.length_c   1.000
_cell.angle_alpha   90.00
_cell.angle_beta   90.00
_cell.angle_gamma   90.00
#
_symmetry.space_group_name_H-M   'P 1'
#
loop_
_entity.id
_entity.type
_entity.pdbx_description
1 polymer ?
#
loop_
_entity_poly.entity_id
_entity_poly.type
_entity_poly.pdbx_seq_one_letter_code
_entity_poly.pdbx_strand_id
1 'polypeptide(L)' 'MNGGNIRDLRKSKGMSLNELADVSGVSKSYISYIERGLQKNPSIIVLKKISDALDVEFMTLIEKMNQTEENKYRSS' A
#
# COMPACT_ATOMS: atom_id res chain seq x y z
N MET A 1 4.74 9.60 0.07
CA MET A 1 3.97 8.34 -0.08
C MET A 1 3.49 7.82 1.28
N ASN A 2 2.18 7.83 1.52
CA ASN A 2 1.59 7.31 2.76
C ASN A 2 1.30 5.81 2.63
N GLY A 3 2.02 4.99 3.38
CA GLY A 3 1.84 3.54 3.44
C GLY A 3 0.53 3.06 4.05
N GLY A 4 -0.17 3.94 4.78
CA GLY A 4 -1.36 3.61 5.57
C GLY A 4 -2.48 2.98 4.75
N ASN A 5 -2.64 3.35 3.48
CA ASN A 5 -3.70 2.80 2.63
C ASN A 5 -3.60 1.28 2.44
N ILE A 6 -2.38 0.77 2.20
CA ILE A 6 -2.16 -0.69 2.05
C ILE A 6 -2.51 -1.40 3.35
N ARG A 7 -2.15 -0.80 4.50
CA ARG A 7 -2.47 -1.37 5.82
C ARG A 7 -3.97 -1.44 6.06
N ASP A 8 -4.69 -0.39 5.70
CA ASP A 8 -6.14 -0.28 5.93
C ASP A 8 -6.90 -1.26 5.03
N LEU A 9 -6.54 -1.34 3.75
CA LEU A 9 -7.10 -2.32 2.81
C LEU A 9 -6.79 -3.76 3.21
N ARG A 10 -5.56 -4.04 3.64
CA ARG A 10 -5.19 -5.38 4.13
C ARG A 10 -6.03 -5.77 5.34
N LYS A 11 -6.17 -4.86 6.30
CA LYS A 11 -6.96 -5.10 7.52
C LYS A 11 -8.45 -5.23 7.24
N SER A 12 -9.02 -4.44 6.33
CA SER A 12 -10.44 -4.55 5.98
C SER A 12 -10.78 -5.89 5.32
N LYS A 13 -9.80 -6.51 4.65
CA LYS A 13 -9.89 -7.88 4.12
C LYS A 13 -9.54 -8.97 5.13
N GLY A 14 -9.28 -8.62 6.39
CA GLY A 14 -8.92 -9.59 7.44
C GLY A 14 -7.56 -10.26 7.25
N MET A 15 -6.72 -9.76 6.34
CA MET A 15 -5.44 -10.38 6.01
C MET A 15 -4.35 -9.97 7.01
N SER A 16 -3.54 -10.92 7.42
CA SER A 16 -2.26 -10.71 8.08
C SER A 16 -1.18 -10.27 7.08
N LEU A 17 -0.06 -9.76 7.60
CA LEU A 17 1.11 -9.44 6.77
C LEU A 17 1.70 -10.69 6.09
N ASN A 18 1.58 -11.86 6.71
CA ASN A 18 2.04 -13.12 6.11
C ASN A 18 1.15 -13.48 4.91
N GLU A 19 -0.17 -13.48 5.09
CA GLU A 19 -1.10 -13.82 4.01
C GLU A 19 -0.95 -12.86 2.81
N LEU A 20 -0.80 -11.55 3.06
CA LEU A 20 -0.54 -10.63 1.95
C LEU A 20 0.80 -10.90 1.26
N ALA A 21 1.83 -11.27 2.01
CA ALA A 21 3.13 -11.61 1.43
C ALA A 21 3.06 -12.86 0.55
N ASP A 22 2.35 -13.89 1.04
CA ASP A 22 2.21 -15.16 0.35
C ASP A 22 1.41 -14.99 -0.95
N VAL A 23 0.29 -14.24 -0.92
CA VAL A 23 -0.56 -14.02 -2.10
C VAL A 23 0.08 -13.06 -3.11
N SER A 24 0.75 -11.99 -2.64
CA SER A 24 1.37 -11.01 -3.55
C SER A 24 2.72 -11.43 -4.11
N GLY A 25 3.38 -12.42 -3.49
CA GLY A 25 4.78 -12.75 -3.78
C GLY A 25 5.75 -11.61 -3.48
N VAL A 26 5.36 -10.68 -2.61
CA VAL A 26 6.21 -9.59 -2.09
C VAL A 26 6.60 -9.95 -0.66
N SER A 27 7.87 -9.73 -0.29
CA SER A 27 8.31 -10.11 1.05
C SER A 27 7.54 -9.37 2.14
N LYS A 28 7.20 -10.09 3.22
CA LYS A 28 6.53 -9.54 4.41
C LYS A 28 7.22 -8.29 4.95
N SER A 29 8.54 -8.31 5.04
CA SER A 29 9.35 -7.17 5.51
C SER A 29 9.18 -5.95 4.62
N TYR A 30 9.12 -6.16 3.29
CA TYR A 30 8.95 -5.06 2.35
C TYR A 30 7.53 -4.48 2.40
N ILE A 31 6.49 -5.32 2.48
CA ILE A 31 5.11 -4.88 2.74
C ILE A 31 5.05 -4.07 4.04
N SER A 32 5.69 -4.54 5.11
CA SER A 32 5.77 -3.80 6.39
C SER A 32 6.49 -2.45 6.26
N TYR A 33 7.55 -2.34 5.44
CA TYR A 33 8.20 -1.06 5.17
C TYR A 33 7.30 -0.12 4.38
N ILE A 34 6.56 -0.64 3.40
CA ILE A 34 5.60 0.15 2.65
C ILE A 34 4.50 0.66 3.58
N GLU A 35 3.85 -0.22 4.36
CA GLU A 35 2.75 0.15 5.28
C GLU A 35 3.13 1.21 6.32
N ARG A 36 4.39 1.23 6.75
CA ARG A 36 4.93 2.21 7.70
C ARG A 36 5.43 3.50 7.03
N GLY A 37 5.37 3.61 5.70
CA GLY A 37 5.90 4.75 4.94
C GLY A 37 7.43 4.85 4.94
N LEU A 38 8.13 3.77 5.30
CA LEU A 38 9.60 3.71 5.28
C LEU A 38 10.12 3.48 3.86
N GLN A 39 9.34 2.80 3.02
CA GLN A 39 9.62 2.68 1.60
C GLN A 39 9.00 3.86 0.84
N LYS A 40 9.82 4.85 0.46
CA LYS A 40 9.35 6.06 -0.22
C LYS A 40 9.04 5.88 -1.71
N ASN A 41 9.68 4.91 -2.37
CA ASN A 41 9.53 4.66 -3.80
C ASN A 41 9.46 3.16 -4.11
N PRO A 42 8.38 2.46 -3.74
CA PRO A 42 8.13 1.10 -4.21
C PRO A 42 7.87 1.09 -5.72
N SER A 43 8.34 0.06 -6.42
CA SER A 43 8.16 -0.04 -7.87
C SER A 43 6.69 -0.27 -8.24
N ILE A 44 6.31 0.15 -9.45
CA ILE A 44 4.96 -0.09 -9.99
C ILE A 44 4.62 -1.58 -9.98
N ILE A 45 5.59 -2.44 -10.28
CA ILE A 45 5.40 -3.90 -10.27
C ILE A 45 5.03 -4.40 -8.88
N VAL A 46 5.68 -3.90 -7.82
CA VAL A 46 5.36 -4.27 -6.44
C VAL A 46 3.97 -3.77 -6.06
N LEU A 47 3.66 -2.51 -6.38
CA LEU A 47 2.36 -1.93 -6.09
C LEU A 47 1.23 -2.68 -6.83
N LYS A 48 1.46 -3.12 -8.07
CA LYS A 48 0.52 -3.93 -8.84
C LYS A 48 0.30 -5.31 -8.22
N LYS A 49 1.37 -6.00 -7.82
CA LYS A 49 1.27 -7.27 -7.07
C LYS A 49 0.46 -7.12 -5.78
N ILE A 50 0.64 -6.02 -5.06
CA ILE A 50 -0.11 -5.75 -3.83
C ILE A 50 -1.56 -5.42 -4.14
N SER A 51 -1.86 -4.61 -5.18
CA SER A 51 -3.25 -4.31 -5.56
C SER A 51 -3.99 -5.57 -6.00
N ASP A 52 -3.32 -6.45 -6.74
CA ASP A 52 -3.92 -7.70 -7.24
C ASP A 52 -4.17 -8.67 -6.07
N ALA A 53 -3.23 -8.81 -5.14
CA ALA A 53 -3.40 -9.63 -3.94
C ALA A 53 -4.46 -9.09 -2.97
N LEU A 54 -4.61 -7.77 -2.92
CA LEU A 54 -5.68 -7.11 -2.18
C LEU A 54 -6.99 -7.08 -2.97
N ASP A 55 -7.06 -7.57 -4.21
CA ASP A 55 -8.24 -7.51 -5.06
C ASP A 55 -8.89 -6.10 -5.04
N VAL A 56 -8.09 -5.11 -5.41
CA VAL A 56 -8.47 -3.71 -5.58
C VAL A 56 -7.87 -3.15 -6.86
N GLU A 57 -8.52 -2.14 -7.44
CA GLU A 57 -7.97 -1.46 -8.59
C GLU A 57 -6.67 -0.73 -8.24
N PHE A 58 -5.68 -0.82 -9.14
CA PHE A 58 -4.38 -0.16 -8.97
C PHE A 58 -4.53 1.35 -8.75
N MET A 59 -5.42 2.01 -9.50
CA MET A 59 -5.66 3.46 -9.34
C MET A 59 -6.24 3.78 -7.96
N THR A 60 -7.16 2.97 -7.44
CA THR A 60 -7.68 3.12 -6.06
C THR A 60 -6.58 2.97 -5.00
N LEU A 61 -5.60 2.09 -5.24
CA LEU A 61 -4.44 1.94 -4.36
C LEU A 61 -3.60 3.22 -4.34
N ILE A 62 -3.34 3.82 -5.51
CA ILE A 62 -2.47 4.98 -5.70
C ILE A 62 -3.13 6.32 -5.32
N GLU A 63 -4.41 6.53 -5.65
CA GLU A 63 -5.12 7.79 -5.35
C GLU A 63 -5.10 8.10 -3.85
N LYS A 64 -5.37 7.08 -3.03
CA LYS A 64 -5.29 7.17 -1.57
C LYS A 64 -3.85 7.34 -1.04
N MET A 65 -2.82 7.05 -1.85
CA MET A 65 -1.41 7.31 -1.50
C MET A 65 -0.99 8.76 -1.75
N ASN A 66 -1.68 9.47 -2.66
CA ASN A 66 -1.39 10.87 -3.06
C ASN A 66 -2.24 11.91 -2.33
N GLN A 67 -3.43 11.56 -1.82
CA GLN A 67 -4.32 12.48 -1.08
C GLN A 67 -3.68 13.16 0.16
N THR A 68 -2.60 12.58 0.71
CA THR A 68 -1.90 13.19 1.86
C THR A 68 -0.95 14.32 1.45
N GLU A 69 -0.47 14.35 0.19
CA GLU A 69 0.40 15.43 -0.27
C GLU A 69 -0.41 16.68 -0.61
N GLU A 70 -1.56 16.55 -1.27
CA GLU A 70 -2.44 17.69 -1.58
C GLU A 70 -3.00 18.38 -0.33
N ASN A 71 -3.36 17.63 0.72
CA ASN A 71 -3.82 18.22 1.98
C ASN A 71 -2.71 18.98 2.72
N LYS A 72 -1.44 18.65 2.48
CA LYS A 72 -0.30 19.37 3.08
C LYS A 72 -0.07 20.73 2.42
N TYR A 73 -0.41 20.88 1.13
CA TYR A 73 -0.31 22.15 0.39
C TYR A 73 -1.56 23.03 0.50
N ARG A 74 -2.73 22.45 0.77
CA ARG A 74 -4.01 23.20 0.94
C ARG A 74 -4.22 23.79 2.33
N SER A 75 -3.40 23.42 3.32
CA SER A 75 -3.48 23.89 4.72
C SER A 75 -2.33 24.83 5.10
N SER A 76 -1.61 25.40 4.13
CA SER A 76 -0.61 26.47 4.30
C SER A 76 -1.07 27.75 3.63
#